data_AF-A0A536WMF1-F1
#
_entry.id   AF-A0A536WMF1-F1
#
_cell.length_a   1.000
_cell.length_b   1.000
_cell.length_c   1.000
_cell.angle_alpha   90.00
_cell.angle_beta   90.00
_cell.angle_gamma   90.00
#
_symmetry.space_group_name_H-M   'P 1'
#
loop_
_entity.id
_entity.type
_entity.pdbx_description
1 polymer ?
#
loop_
_entity_poly.entity_id
_entity_poly.type
_entity_poly.pdbx_seq_one_letter_code
_entity_poly.pdbx_strand_id
1 'polypeptide(L)'
;MKSKRALATIALMLAFAARAAEPACSASSGPRTTALVELYTSEGCDTCPPADHWLSSLFGRGFRPDQVVPLALHVDYWDYIGWKDPFAKGEFSVRQRKLAQMKRPVIVYTPQVLLQGQDFRRWS
;
A
#
# COMPACT_ATOMS: atom_id res chain seq x y z
N MET A 1 0.41 57.59 23.05
CA MET A 1 1.12 56.29 22.88
C MET A 1 0.29 55.04 23.22
N LYS A 2 -0.79 55.11 24.01
CA LYS A 2 -1.65 53.95 24.35
C LYS A 2 -2.56 53.48 23.19
N SER A 3 -3.08 54.38 22.36
CA SER A 3 -4.00 54.07 21.24
C SER A 3 -3.33 53.27 20.09
N LYS A 4 -2.07 53.55 19.75
CA LYS A 4 -1.35 52.84 18.67
C LYS A 4 -1.07 51.36 18.99
N ARG A 5 -0.96 51.00 20.28
CA ARG A 5 -0.76 49.62 20.74
C ARG A 5 -2.02 48.77 20.62
N ALA A 6 -3.19 49.37 20.84
CA ALA A 6 -4.49 48.70 20.71
C ALA A 6 -4.86 48.37 19.25
N LEU A 7 -4.49 49.24 18.30
CA LEU A 7 -4.69 49.00 16.87
C LEU A 7 -3.80 47.86 16.33
N ALA A 8 -2.56 47.75 16.83
CA ALA A 8 -1.63 46.68 16.45
C ALA A 8 -2.09 45.29 16.95
N THR A 9 -2.68 45.20 18.15
CA THR A 9 -3.23 43.93 18.66
C THR A 9 -4.50 43.48 17.94
N ILE A 10 -5.36 44.41 17.52
CA ILE A 10 -6.56 44.08 16.74
C ILE A 10 -6.19 43.57 15.34
N ALA A 11 -5.21 44.20 14.67
CA ALA A 11 -4.72 43.76 13.36
C ALA A 11 -4.08 42.35 13.42
N LEU A 12 -3.38 42.03 14.51
CA LEU A 12 -2.77 40.72 14.72
C LEU A 12 -3.81 39.61 14.95
N MET A 13 -4.93 39.92 15.62
CA MET A 13 -6.03 38.96 15.82
C MET A 13 -6.80 38.68 14.51
N LEU A 14 -6.99 39.69 13.65
CA LEU A 14 -7.65 39.53 12.35
C LEU A 14 -6.82 38.68 11.37
N ALA A 15 -5.49 38.80 11.41
CA ALA A 15 -4.60 37.98 10.60
C ALA A 15 -4.58 36.49 11.03
N PHE A 16 -4.89 36.18 12.28
CA PHE A 16 -4.95 34.79 12.79
C PHE A 16 -6.25 34.08 12.40
N ALA A 17 -7.37 34.82 12.29
CA ALA A 17 -8.66 34.25 11.89
C ALA A 17 -8.71 33.84 10.40
N ALA A 18 -7.89 34.44 9.55
CA ALA A 18 -7.88 34.16 8.10
C ALA A 18 -7.18 32.85 7.71
N ARG A 19 -6.48 32.16 8.63
CA ARG A 19 -5.79 30.87 8.35
C ARG A 19 -6.64 29.63 8.62
N ALA A 20 -7.88 29.77 9.04
CA ALA A 20 -8.73 28.65 9.45
C ALA A 20 -9.67 28.12 8.34
N ALA A 21 -9.63 28.69 7.13
CA ALA A 21 -10.51 28.31 6.02
C ALA A 21 -9.72 27.58 4.92
N GLU A 22 -9.06 26.47 5.26
CA GLU A 22 -8.73 25.50 4.23
C GLU A 22 -9.99 24.67 3.94
N PRO A 23 -10.36 24.45 2.67
CA PRO A 23 -11.48 23.59 2.33
C PRO A 23 -11.22 22.21 2.94
N ALA A 24 -12.15 21.73 3.77
CA ALA A 24 -12.04 20.41 4.35
C ALA A 24 -12.05 19.37 3.23
N CYS A 25 -10.90 18.72 2.98
CA CYS A 25 -10.82 17.57 2.10
C CYS A 25 -11.74 16.48 2.65
N SER A 26 -12.84 16.22 1.95
CA SER A 26 -13.78 15.14 2.28
C SER A 26 -13.65 14.03 1.24
N ALA A 27 -13.52 12.79 1.71
CA ALA A 27 -13.56 11.60 0.89
C ALA A 27 -14.60 10.64 1.47
N SER A 28 -15.37 9.99 0.60
CA SER A 28 -16.34 8.98 0.98
C SER A 28 -16.10 7.72 0.15
N SER A 29 -15.99 6.58 0.81
CA SER A 29 -15.90 5.27 0.16
C SER A 29 -17.28 4.84 -0.34
N GLY A 30 -17.32 4.15 -1.49
CA GLY A 30 -18.54 3.50 -1.96
C GLY A 30 -19.02 2.37 -1.04
N PRO A 31 -20.17 1.76 -1.35
CA PRO A 31 -20.77 0.70 -0.52
C PRO A 31 -19.99 -0.63 -0.54
N ARG A 32 -19.00 -0.78 -1.42
CA ARG A 32 -18.20 -1.99 -1.58
C ARG A 32 -16.74 -1.71 -1.27
N THR A 33 -16.11 -2.58 -0.49
CA THR A 33 -14.67 -2.54 -0.25
C THR A 33 -13.92 -3.07 -1.47
N THR A 34 -13.02 -2.28 -2.03
CA THR A 34 -12.08 -2.72 -3.06
C THR A 34 -11.16 -3.81 -2.50
N ALA A 35 -11.01 -4.92 -3.22
CA ALA A 35 -10.16 -6.03 -2.79
C ALA A 35 -8.68 -5.66 -2.95
N LEU A 36 -7.93 -5.66 -1.85
CA LEU A 36 -6.47 -5.56 -1.90
C LEU A 36 -5.87 -6.96 -2.16
N VAL A 37 -5.13 -7.10 -3.25
CA VAL A 37 -4.41 -8.32 -3.61
C VAL A 37 -2.91 -8.00 -3.62
N GLU A 38 -2.18 -8.55 -2.65
CA GLU A 38 -0.74 -8.40 -2.52
C GLU A 38 -0.06 -9.71 -2.95
N LEU A 39 0.72 -9.68 -4.01
CA LEU A 39 1.61 -10.77 -4.42
C LEU A 39 3.02 -10.48 -3.95
N TYR A 40 3.58 -11.36 -3.13
CA TYR A 40 5.00 -11.39 -2.81
C TYR A 40 5.71 -12.33 -3.79
N THR A 41 6.64 -11.77 -4.56
CA THR A 41 7.31 -12.40 -5.71
C THR A 41 8.79 -12.02 -5.77
N SER A 42 9.56 -12.61 -6.67
CA SER A 42 10.92 -12.18 -7.03
C SER A 42 11.30 -12.76 -8.39
N GLU A 43 12.07 -12.02 -9.19
CA GLU A 43 12.68 -12.57 -10.41
C GLU A 43 13.62 -13.75 -10.14
N GLY A 44 14.22 -13.82 -8.95
CA GLY A 44 15.07 -14.95 -8.53
C GLY A 44 14.29 -16.20 -8.08
N CYS A 45 12.96 -16.18 -8.15
CA CYS A 45 12.09 -17.28 -7.72
C CYS A 45 11.52 -18.02 -8.93
N ASP A 46 12.03 -19.21 -9.22
CA ASP A 46 11.61 -20.02 -10.39
C ASP A 46 10.12 -20.38 -10.40
N THR A 47 9.50 -20.48 -9.23
CA THR A 47 8.08 -20.83 -9.09
C THR A 47 7.13 -19.63 -9.14
N CYS A 48 7.66 -18.41 -9.20
CA CYS A 48 6.89 -17.17 -9.16
C CYS A 48 6.19 -16.77 -10.48
N PRO A 49 6.73 -17.04 -11.69
CA PRO A 49 6.14 -16.57 -12.95
C PRO A 49 4.64 -16.89 -13.13
N PRO A 50 4.11 -18.07 -12.75
CA PRO A 50 2.67 -18.33 -12.83
C PRO A 50 1.81 -17.36 -12.00
N ALA A 51 2.30 -16.93 -10.82
CA ALA A 51 1.60 -15.98 -9.96
C ALA A 51 1.67 -14.56 -10.52
N ASP A 52 2.80 -14.16 -11.10
CA ASP A 52 2.97 -12.85 -11.76
C ASP A 52 2.04 -12.72 -12.98
N HIS A 53 1.94 -13.79 -13.79
CA HIS A 53 0.99 -13.86 -14.90
C HIS A 53 -0.47 -13.83 -14.42
N TRP A 54 -0.79 -14.54 -13.35
CA TRP A 54 -2.13 -14.50 -12.76
C TRP A 54 -2.51 -13.08 -12.33
N LEU A 55 -1.63 -12.40 -11.57
CA LEU A 55 -1.90 -11.05 -11.05
C LEU A 55 -2.06 -10.03 -12.18
N SER A 56 -1.16 -10.05 -13.17
CA SER A 56 -1.22 -9.15 -14.34
C SER A 56 -2.46 -9.39 -15.21
N SER A 57 -3.04 -10.59 -15.17
CA SER A 57 -4.24 -10.92 -15.95
C SER A 57 -5.55 -10.43 -15.34
N LEU A 58 -5.58 -9.93 -14.10
CA LEU A 58 -6.84 -9.64 -13.38
C LEU A 58 -7.75 -8.67 -14.16
N PHE A 59 -7.21 -7.58 -14.70
CA PHE A 59 -8.03 -6.65 -15.49
C PHE A 59 -8.52 -7.27 -16.81
N GLY A 60 -7.70 -8.10 -17.45
CA GLY A 60 -8.12 -8.89 -18.63
C GLY A 60 -9.19 -9.94 -18.33
N ARG A 61 -9.28 -10.40 -17.08
CA ARG A 61 -10.33 -11.31 -16.59
C ARG A 61 -11.62 -10.58 -16.16
N GLY A 62 -11.71 -9.27 -16.37
CA GLY A 62 -12.93 -8.48 -16.14
C GLY A 62 -13.00 -7.78 -14.78
N PHE A 63 -11.96 -7.85 -13.95
CA PHE A 63 -11.89 -6.99 -12.76
C PHE A 63 -11.66 -5.53 -13.16
N ARG A 64 -12.22 -4.60 -12.38
CA ARG A 64 -12.07 -3.16 -12.57
C ARG A 64 -11.21 -2.50 -11.48
N PRO A 65 -10.64 -1.31 -11.72
CA PRO A 65 -9.87 -0.56 -10.72
C PRO A 65 -10.64 -0.26 -9.41
N ASP A 66 -11.97 -0.14 -9.47
CA ASP A 66 -12.82 0.06 -8.29
C ASP A 66 -13.09 -1.25 -7.50
N GLN A 67 -12.75 -2.41 -8.07
CA GLN A 67 -12.98 -3.73 -7.50
C GLN A 67 -11.73 -4.37 -6.93
N VAL A 68 -10.56 -4.14 -7.53
CA VAL A 68 -9.29 -4.75 -7.09
C VAL A 68 -8.12 -3.77 -7.17
N VAL A 69 -7.27 -3.81 -6.16
CA VAL A 69 -5.94 -3.18 -6.13
C VAL A 69 -4.89 -4.29 -6.15
N PRO A 70 -4.32 -4.62 -7.32
CA PRO A 70 -3.24 -5.59 -7.43
C PRO A 70 -1.89 -4.94 -7.14
N LEU A 71 -1.10 -5.51 -6.24
CA LEU A 71 0.27 -5.09 -5.93
C LEU A 71 1.22 -6.27 -6.14
N ALA A 72 2.27 -6.08 -6.95
CA ALA A 72 3.42 -6.97 -7.01
C ALA A 72 4.53 -6.39 -6.12
N LEU A 73 4.91 -7.12 -5.07
CA LEU A 73 5.87 -6.71 -4.06
C LEU A 73 7.08 -7.64 -4.12
N HIS A 74 8.15 -7.18 -4.76
CA HIS A 74 9.34 -7.97 -4.98
C HIS A 74 10.20 -8.07 -3.71
N VAL A 75 10.38 -9.28 -3.18
CA VAL A 75 11.14 -9.52 -1.95
C VAL A 75 12.62 -9.68 -2.25
N ASP A 76 13.47 -9.17 -1.36
CA ASP A 76 14.93 -9.16 -1.51
C ASP A 76 15.62 -10.45 -1.05
N TYR A 77 14.92 -11.33 -0.33
CA TYR A 77 15.56 -12.51 0.25
C TYR A 77 15.91 -13.60 -0.78
N TRP A 78 15.66 -13.38 -2.07
CA TRP A 78 16.19 -14.20 -3.16
C TRP A 78 17.51 -13.66 -3.72
N ASP A 79 17.86 -12.38 -3.52
CA ASP A 79 19.04 -11.78 -4.17
C ASP A 79 20.37 -12.50 -3.82
N TYR A 80 20.40 -13.26 -2.72
CA TYR A 80 21.55 -14.08 -2.34
C TYR A 80 21.91 -15.17 -3.36
N ILE A 81 20.99 -15.58 -4.25
CA ILE A 81 21.22 -16.62 -5.25
C ILE A 81 22.04 -16.13 -6.46
N GLY A 82 22.42 -14.85 -6.49
CA GLY A 82 23.33 -14.28 -7.50
C GLY A 82 22.64 -13.45 -8.58
N TRP A 83 21.32 -13.59 -8.75
CA TRP A 83 20.49 -12.63 -9.49
C TRP A 83 19.92 -11.60 -8.51
N LYS A 84 20.20 -10.32 -8.75
CA LYS A 84 19.64 -9.22 -7.96
C LYS A 84 18.43 -8.65 -8.69
N ASP A 85 17.25 -8.84 -8.12
CA ASP A 85 16.00 -8.33 -8.69
C ASP A 85 15.95 -6.79 -8.59
N PRO A 86 15.84 -6.06 -9.71
CA PRO A 86 15.87 -4.59 -9.71
C PRO A 86 14.62 -3.96 -9.08
N PHE A 87 13.52 -4.71 -8.92
CA PHE A 87 12.29 -4.27 -8.28
C PHE A 87 12.25 -4.63 -6.80
N ALA A 88 13.16 -5.51 -6.35
CA ALA A 88 13.18 -5.99 -4.98
C ALA A 88 13.55 -4.89 -3.98
N LYS A 89 12.84 -4.93 -2.84
CA LYS A 89 13.02 -3.99 -1.73
C LYS A 89 12.91 -4.72 -0.41
N GLY A 90 13.85 -4.49 0.50
CA GLY A 90 13.84 -5.11 1.83
C GLY A 90 12.62 -4.74 2.66
N GLU A 91 12.02 -3.58 2.40
CA GLU A 91 10.76 -3.14 3.00
C GLU A 91 9.60 -4.09 2.67
N PHE A 92 9.61 -4.74 1.50
CA PHE A 92 8.59 -5.70 1.10
C PHE A 92 8.75 -7.02 1.85
N SER A 93 9.99 -7.50 2.02
CA SER A 93 10.31 -8.64 2.88
C SER A 93 9.92 -8.40 4.35
N VAL A 94 10.21 -7.20 4.87
CA VAL A 94 9.82 -6.80 6.24
C VAL A 94 8.30 -6.76 6.37
N ARG A 95 7.60 -6.20 5.38
CA ARG A 95 6.12 -6.16 5.35
C ARG A 95 5.52 -7.57 5.39
N GLN A 96 6.01 -8.48 4.56
CA GLN A 96 5.55 -9.87 4.51
C GLN A 96 5.72 -10.57 5.86
N ARG A 97 6.91 -10.46 6.46
CA ARG A 97 7.21 -11.01 7.80
C ARG A 97 6.30 -10.41 8.88
N LYS A 98 6.01 -9.10 8.82
CA LYS A 98 5.10 -8.45 9.77
C LYS A 98 3.67 -8.99 9.65
N LEU A 99 3.16 -9.16 8.44
CA LEU A 99 1.84 -9.76 8.21
C LEU A 99 1.79 -11.21 8.72
N ALA A 100 2.86 -11.97 8.47
CA ALA A 100 3.00 -13.33 8.98
C ALA A 100 2.99 -13.42 10.52
N GLN A 101 3.64 -12.48 11.21
CA GLN A 101 3.66 -12.41 12.68
C GLN A 101 2.28 -12.09 13.28
N MET A 102 1.50 -11.23 12.61
CA MET A 102 0.18 -10.82 13.10
C MET A 102 -0.88 -11.93 12.93
N LYS A 103 -0.67 -12.88 12.02
CA LYS A 103 -1.65 -13.90 11.67
C LYS A 103 -1.01 -15.29 11.79
N ARG A 104 -1.26 -16.00 12.89
CA ARG A 104 -0.81 -17.39 13.06
C ARG A 104 -1.70 -18.35 12.25
N PRO A 105 -1.20 -19.38 11.55
CA PRO A 105 0.20 -19.72 11.26
C PRO A 105 0.57 -19.33 9.81
N VAL A 106 0.76 -18.04 9.53
CA VAL A 106 1.23 -17.62 8.22
C VAL A 106 2.75 -17.75 8.20
N ILE A 107 3.26 -18.66 7.37
CA ILE A 107 4.67 -18.75 7.02
C ILE A 107 4.96 -17.79 5.85
N VAL A 108 6.20 -17.30 5.78
CA VAL A 108 6.70 -16.48 4.68
C VAL A 108 7.20 -17.40 3.57
N TYR A 109 6.73 -17.22 2.35
CA TYR A 109 7.15 -17.97 1.17
C TYR A 109 6.86 -17.17 -0.11
N THR A 110 7.35 -17.67 -1.25
CA THR A 110 7.13 -17.10 -2.58
C THR A 110 6.84 -18.22 -3.59
N PRO A 111 5.89 -18.04 -4.52
CA PRO A 111 4.94 -16.92 -4.57
C PRO A 111 3.94 -17.00 -3.41
N GLN A 112 3.63 -15.86 -2.77
CA GLN A 112 2.57 -15.78 -1.76
C GLN A 112 1.59 -14.67 -2.13
N VAL A 113 0.31 -15.03 -2.21
CA VAL A 113 -0.79 -14.09 -2.47
C VAL A 113 -1.56 -13.85 -1.19
N LEU A 114 -1.71 -12.59 -0.81
CA LEU A 114 -2.58 -12.17 0.28
C LEU A 114 -3.79 -11.43 -0.27
N LEU A 115 -4.99 -11.89 0.11
CA LEU A 115 -6.25 -11.20 -0.15
C LEU A 115 -6.72 -10.53 1.15
N GLN A 116 -6.77 -9.19 1.17
CA GLN A 116 -7.07 -8.43 2.40
C GLN A 116 -6.15 -8.84 3.58
N GLY A 117 -4.87 -9.06 3.27
CA GLY A 117 -3.87 -9.51 4.22
C GLY A 117 -4.08 -10.94 4.76
N GLN A 118 -4.95 -11.75 4.15
CA GLN A 118 -5.11 -13.18 4.48
C GLN A 118 -4.45 -14.03 3.41
N ASP A 119 -3.76 -15.10 3.81
CA ASP A 119 -3.15 -16.04 2.87
C ASP A 119 -4.22 -16.65 1.95
N PHE A 120 -4.12 -16.36 0.66
CA PHE A 120 -5.10 -16.74 -0.34
C PHE A 120 -4.43 -17.71 -1.30
N ARG A 121 -4.57 -19.02 -1.05
CA ARG A 121 -3.92 -20.06 -1.87
C ARG A 121 -4.72 -20.52 -3.09
N ARG A 122 -5.97 -20.10 -3.21
CA ARG A 122 -6.90 -20.50 -4.29
C ARG A 122 -6.76 -19.65 -5.56
N TRP A 123 -5.62 -18.97 -5.72
CA TRP A 123 -5.33 -18.19 -6.91
C TRP A 123 -4.96 -19.08 -8.10
N SER A 124 -4.38 -20.26 -7.82
CA SER A 124 -4.04 -21.32 -8.77
C SER A 124 -5.03 -22.48 -8.75
#